data_AF-A0A9P0DIX8-F1
#
_entry.id   AF-A0A9P0DIX8-F1
#
_cell.length_a   1.000
_cell.length_b   1.000
_cell.length_c   1.000
_cell.angle_alpha   90.00
_cell.angle_beta   90.00
_cell.angle_gamma   90.00
#
_symmetry.space_group_name_H-M   'P 1'
#
loop_
_entity.id
_entity.type
_entity.pdbx_description
1 polymer ?
#
loop_
_entity_poly.entity_id
_entity_poly.type
_entity_poly.pdbx_seq_one_letter_code
_entity_poly.pdbx_strand_id
1 'polypeptide(L)'
;MNLQSLFQDFNPSKFVVHTCLLVFTILFALKLDNCITWTYWTVFTPIWVWKILVILGATVGSYVWWRYPHFRLEGEAYVHYKSMLISLALHLILLMFELLVCDKLESARHLWILVFIPLIFISIVSIAVCIWAVKHDRSFELELFCAVNVLQFIFLALRLDGFIAWSWEVVFVPLWIVMCLSLVGVLYTIIFAAILLRTPEVNAQQRRSSFHSALGYTFLVIPILIFQVLLADKLDDDIRISYTAVVSPLFVSFITLILMSFSAKGGNKWWFGMRKDFCSFVLGACPLLQEYANIAYNTERSTNGVELEQQLDNKDKTVKRADLMKPVLPIVAIEMPD
;
A
#
# COMPACT_ATOMS: atom_id res chain seq x y z
N MET A 1 18.66 14.64 -4.99
CA MET A 1 17.53 13.99 -4.29
C MET A 1 18.04 13.51 -2.95
N ASN A 2 17.41 13.93 -1.86
CA ASN A 2 17.86 13.57 -0.53
C ASN A 2 17.44 12.11 -0.26
N LEU A 3 18.38 11.15 -0.25
CA LEU A 3 18.08 9.73 -0.02
C LEU A 3 17.31 9.51 1.28
N GLN A 4 17.56 10.37 2.27
CA GLN A 4 16.88 10.36 3.56
C GLN A 4 15.36 10.59 3.43
N SER A 5 14.91 11.53 2.59
CA SER A 5 13.47 11.77 2.42
C SER A 5 12.77 10.61 1.71
N LEU A 6 13.49 9.90 0.84
CA LEU A 6 12.95 8.75 0.10
C LEU A 6 12.79 7.52 1.01
N PHE A 7 13.72 7.30 1.95
CA PHE A 7 13.57 6.25 2.96
C PHE A 7 12.59 6.63 4.07
N GLN A 8 12.44 7.91 4.40
CA GLN A 8 11.49 8.35 5.44
C GLN A 8 10.03 8.16 5.02
N ASP A 9 9.71 8.38 3.73
CA ASP A 9 8.35 8.23 3.18
C ASP A 9 8.07 6.83 2.62
N PHE A 10 8.96 5.86 2.87
CA PHE A 10 8.79 4.49 2.40
C PHE A 10 7.70 3.76 3.19
N ASN A 11 6.75 3.18 2.47
CA ASN A 11 5.72 2.29 3.00
C ASN A 11 6.01 0.85 2.57
N PRO A 12 6.72 0.06 3.40
CA PRO A 12 7.17 -1.23 2.94
C PRO A 12 6.01 -2.23 2.81
N SER A 13 4.83 -2.01 3.43
CA SER A 13 3.75 -3.00 3.41
C SER A 13 3.04 -2.95 2.07
N LYS A 14 2.82 -1.73 1.55
CA LYS A 14 2.36 -1.50 0.18
C LYS A 14 3.38 -2.03 -0.83
N PHE A 15 4.67 -1.78 -0.61
CA PHE A 15 5.74 -2.30 -1.48
C PHE A 15 5.70 -3.84 -1.59
N VAL A 16 5.61 -4.55 -0.47
CA VAL A 16 5.50 -6.02 -0.44
C VAL A 16 4.25 -6.48 -1.19
N VAL A 17 3.09 -5.88 -0.90
CA VAL A 17 1.81 -6.24 -1.55
C VAL A 17 1.93 -6.10 -3.07
N HIS A 18 2.35 -4.94 -3.56
CA HIS A 18 2.40 -4.66 -5.00
C HIS A 18 3.46 -5.50 -5.72
N THR A 19 4.60 -5.77 -5.08
CA THR A 19 5.63 -6.65 -5.63
C THR A 19 5.13 -8.10 -5.72
N CYS A 20 4.50 -8.61 -4.66
CA CYS A 20 3.91 -9.95 -4.66
C CYS A 20 2.82 -10.09 -5.73
N LEU A 21 1.92 -9.09 -5.86
CA LEU A 21 0.88 -9.09 -6.89
C LEU A 21 1.48 -9.04 -8.30
N LEU A 22 2.51 -8.22 -8.55
CA LEU A 22 3.20 -8.17 -9.84
C LEU A 22 3.79 -9.54 -10.21
N VAL A 23 4.57 -10.15 -9.31
CA VAL A 23 5.22 -11.45 -9.56
C VAL A 23 4.16 -12.54 -9.75
N PHE A 24 3.10 -12.55 -8.94
CA PHE A 24 1.99 -13.48 -9.11
C PHE A 24 1.33 -13.33 -10.48
N THR A 25 1.05 -12.11 -10.90
CA THR A 25 0.36 -11.84 -12.18
C THR A 25 1.22 -12.29 -13.37
N ILE A 26 2.55 -12.08 -13.30
CA ILE A 26 3.50 -12.59 -14.31
C ILE A 26 3.45 -14.12 -14.37
N LEU A 27 3.61 -14.80 -13.22
CA LEU A 27 3.61 -16.26 -13.16
C LEU A 27 2.25 -16.83 -13.61
N PHE A 28 1.14 -16.20 -13.23
CA PHE A 28 -0.19 -16.64 -13.60
C PHE A 28 -0.44 -16.49 -15.11
N ALA A 29 -0.05 -15.36 -15.72
CA ALA A 29 -0.17 -15.17 -17.16
C ALA A 29 0.67 -16.18 -17.96
N LEU A 30 1.93 -16.41 -17.55
CA LEU A 30 2.81 -17.41 -18.18
C LEU A 30 2.25 -18.83 -18.04
N LYS A 31 1.59 -19.13 -16.91
CA LYS A 31 0.93 -20.42 -16.71
C LYS A 31 -0.28 -20.59 -17.62
N LEU A 32 -1.12 -19.57 -17.75
CA LEU A 32 -2.28 -19.59 -18.66
C LEU A 32 -1.87 -19.72 -20.13
N ASP A 33 -0.74 -19.13 -20.51
CA ASP A 33 -0.15 -19.28 -21.84
C ASP A 33 0.58 -20.62 -22.06
N ASN A 34 0.57 -21.52 -21.07
CA ASN A 34 1.29 -22.80 -21.07
C ASN A 34 2.82 -22.66 -21.29
N CYS A 35 3.40 -21.49 -21.02
CA CYS A 35 4.85 -21.29 -21.09
C CYS A 35 5.59 -22.01 -19.95
N ILE A 36 4.91 -22.22 -18.82
CA ILE A 36 5.44 -22.92 -17.65
C ILE A 36 4.53 -24.09 -17.25
N THR A 37 5.15 -25.22 -16.92
CA THR A 37 4.46 -26.47 -16.53
C THR A 37 4.23 -26.59 -15.01
N TRP A 38 4.55 -25.56 -14.24
CA TRP A 38 4.45 -25.57 -12.78
C TRP A 38 3.02 -25.78 -12.27
N THR A 39 2.88 -26.32 -11.05
CA THR A 39 1.58 -26.45 -10.37
C THR A 39 1.03 -25.08 -9.95
N TYR A 40 -0.30 -24.96 -9.81
CA TYR A 40 -0.90 -23.70 -9.35
C TYR A 40 -0.42 -23.31 -7.95
N TRP A 41 -0.13 -24.30 -7.09
CA TRP A 41 0.49 -24.08 -5.78
C TRP A 41 1.80 -23.30 -5.84
N THR A 42 2.62 -23.58 -6.86
CA THR A 42 3.91 -22.89 -7.07
C THR A 42 3.69 -21.48 -7.65
N VAL A 43 2.73 -21.33 -8.56
CA VAL A 43 2.37 -20.03 -9.15
C VAL A 43 1.86 -19.05 -8.09
N PHE A 44 1.12 -19.54 -7.08
CA PHE A 44 0.59 -18.72 -5.98
C PHE A 44 1.63 -18.38 -4.90
N THR A 45 2.89 -18.85 -5.00
CA THR A 45 3.93 -18.60 -3.99
C THR A 45 4.13 -17.13 -3.59
N PRO A 46 4.07 -16.12 -4.49
CA PRO A 46 4.21 -14.72 -4.06
C PRO A 46 3.08 -14.28 -3.12
N ILE A 47 1.87 -14.80 -3.32
CA ILE A 47 0.71 -14.54 -2.47
C ILE A 47 0.90 -15.21 -1.10
N TRP A 48 1.36 -16.48 -1.07
CA TRP A 48 1.65 -17.17 0.19
C TRP A 48 2.68 -16.43 1.04
N VAL A 49 3.75 -15.92 0.42
CA VAL A 49 4.77 -15.11 1.09
C VAL A 49 4.15 -13.85 1.70
N TRP A 50 3.28 -13.15 0.95
CA TRP A 50 2.58 -11.98 1.46
C TRP A 50 1.69 -12.31 2.68
N LYS A 51 0.88 -13.38 2.61
CA LYS A 51 0.00 -13.76 3.73
C LYS A 51 0.78 -14.21 4.97
N ILE A 52 1.85 -14.99 4.78
CA ILE A 52 2.74 -15.40 5.88
C ILE A 52 3.32 -14.16 6.57
N LEU A 53 3.77 -13.15 5.80
CA LEU A 53 4.29 -11.91 6.36
C LEU A 53 3.25 -11.16 7.18
N VAL A 54 1.98 -11.12 6.74
CA VAL A 54 0.88 -10.50 7.51
C VAL A 54 0.61 -11.26 8.82
N ILE A 55 0.58 -12.59 8.78
CA ILE A 55 0.38 -13.43 9.97
C ILE A 55 1.55 -13.26 10.95
N LEU A 56 2.79 -13.27 10.47
CA LEU A 56 3.99 -13.02 11.28
C LEU A 56 3.95 -11.61 11.89
N GLY A 57 3.56 -10.61 11.12
CA GLY A 57 3.39 -9.23 11.59
C GLY A 57 2.38 -9.13 12.74
N ALA A 58 1.23 -9.79 12.61
CA ALA A 58 0.18 -9.75 13.62
C ALA A 58 0.51 -10.59 14.86
N THR A 59 1.19 -11.73 14.71
CA THR A 59 1.64 -12.56 15.84
C THR A 59 2.70 -11.85 16.68
N VAL A 60 3.70 -11.24 16.05
CA VAL A 60 4.69 -10.40 16.75
C VAL A 60 4.01 -9.19 17.41
N GLY A 61 3.11 -8.51 16.69
CA GLY A 61 2.35 -7.39 17.26
C GLY A 61 1.51 -7.78 18.48
N SER A 62 0.88 -8.95 18.44
CA SER A 62 0.08 -9.50 19.56
C SER A 62 0.95 -9.90 20.74
N TYR A 63 2.14 -10.47 20.48
CA TYR A 63 3.11 -10.78 21.53
C TYR A 63 3.59 -9.51 22.26
N VAL A 64 3.94 -8.46 21.51
CA VAL A 64 4.33 -7.16 22.08
C VAL A 64 3.17 -6.55 22.89
N TRP A 65 1.95 -6.62 22.38
CA TRP A 65 0.75 -6.14 23.09
C TRP A 65 0.51 -6.86 24.42
N TRP A 66 0.80 -8.17 24.48
CA TRP A 66 0.72 -8.94 25.71
C TRP A 66 1.83 -8.57 26.70
N ARG A 67 3.06 -8.40 26.22
CA ARG A 67 4.24 -8.16 27.07
C ARG A 67 4.21 -6.80 27.76
N TYR A 68 3.58 -5.80 27.15
CA TYR A 68 3.61 -4.42 27.61
C TYR A 68 2.19 -3.85 27.84
N PRO A 69 1.59 -4.09 29.02
CA PRO A 69 0.22 -3.68 29.31
C PRO A 69 0.03 -2.16 29.40
N HIS A 70 1.11 -1.39 29.58
CA HIS A 70 1.08 0.09 29.59
C HIS A 70 0.49 0.68 28.31
N PHE A 71 0.59 -0.02 27.17
CA PHE A 71 0.02 0.44 25.89
C PHE A 71 -1.51 0.41 25.85
N ARG A 72 -2.17 -0.19 26.84
CA ARG A 72 -3.63 -0.16 26.97
C ARG A 72 -4.16 1.19 27.48
N LEU A 73 -3.30 1.98 28.11
CA LEU A 73 -3.65 3.29 28.66
C LEU A 73 -3.62 4.39 27.58
N GLU A 74 -2.85 4.18 26.51
CA GLU A 74 -2.82 5.05 25.33
C GLU A 74 -3.98 4.68 24.40
N GLY A 75 -5.03 5.50 24.37
CA GLY A 75 -6.22 5.26 23.55
C GLY A 75 -5.94 5.04 22.05
N GLU A 76 -4.93 5.72 21.51
CA GLU A 76 -4.51 5.56 20.10
C GLU A 76 -3.90 4.19 19.82
N ALA A 77 -3.04 3.68 20.72
CA ALA A 77 -2.42 2.36 20.57
C ALA A 77 -3.47 1.24 20.56
N TYR A 78 -4.53 1.39 21.35
CA TYR A 78 -5.65 0.45 21.37
C TYR A 78 -6.42 0.40 20.05
N VAL A 79 -6.67 1.55 19.42
CA VAL A 79 -7.34 1.63 18.11
C VAL A 79 -6.47 1.00 17.01
N HIS A 80 -5.15 1.26 17.03
CA HIS A 80 -4.22 0.66 16.07
C HIS A 80 -4.11 -0.86 16.20
N TYR A 81 -4.08 -1.38 17.44
CA TYR A 81 -4.08 -2.81 17.68
C TYR A 81 -5.38 -3.47 17.17
N LYS A 82 -6.55 -2.86 17.44
CA LYS A 82 -7.83 -3.32 16.85
C LYS A 82 -7.81 -3.33 15.34
N SER A 83 -7.28 -2.27 14.72
CA SER A 83 -7.12 -2.19 13.25
C SER A 83 -6.25 -3.33 12.71
N MET A 84 -5.15 -3.66 13.41
CA MET A 84 -4.29 -4.80 13.04
C MET A 84 -5.05 -6.13 13.12
N LEU A 85 -5.86 -6.36 14.16
CA LEU A 85 -6.66 -7.57 14.29
C LEU A 85 -7.75 -7.69 13.22
N ILE A 86 -8.44 -6.58 12.91
CA ILE A 86 -9.43 -6.55 11.82
C ILE A 86 -8.74 -6.86 10.49
N SER A 87 -7.59 -6.23 10.22
CA SER A 87 -6.81 -6.50 9.01
C SER A 87 -6.37 -7.96 8.94
N LEU A 88 -5.89 -8.55 10.03
CA LEU A 88 -5.53 -9.97 10.09
C LEU A 88 -6.74 -10.85 9.76
N ALA A 89 -7.91 -10.59 10.37
CA ALA A 89 -9.11 -11.37 10.12
C ALA A 89 -9.52 -11.35 8.64
N LEU A 90 -9.49 -10.17 8.00
CA LEU A 90 -9.77 -10.03 6.58
C LEU A 90 -8.75 -10.80 5.72
N HIS A 91 -7.46 -10.74 6.07
CA HIS A 91 -6.42 -11.48 5.34
C HIS A 91 -6.54 -12.99 5.49
N LEU A 92 -7.00 -13.49 6.65
CA LEU A 92 -7.23 -14.93 6.86
C LEU A 92 -8.41 -15.44 6.02
N ILE A 93 -9.49 -14.66 5.93
CA ILE A 93 -10.62 -15.03 5.06
C ILE A 93 -10.20 -14.93 3.57
N LEU A 94 -9.36 -13.95 3.22
CA LEU A 94 -8.84 -13.81 1.87
C LEU A 94 -7.88 -14.96 1.51
N LEU A 95 -7.06 -15.41 2.47
CA LEU A 95 -6.24 -16.61 2.34
C LEU A 95 -7.13 -17.86 2.12
N MET A 96 -8.26 -17.98 2.80
CA MET A 96 -9.22 -19.06 2.56
C MET A 96 -9.76 -19.04 1.12
N PHE A 97 -10.10 -17.87 0.58
CA PHE A 97 -10.47 -17.72 -0.83
C PHE A 97 -9.35 -18.18 -1.76
N GLU A 98 -8.12 -17.69 -1.54
CA GLU A 98 -6.96 -18.01 -2.38
C GLU A 98 -6.63 -19.52 -2.38
N LEU A 99 -6.75 -20.18 -1.23
CA LEU A 99 -6.58 -21.64 -1.12
C LEU A 99 -7.64 -22.40 -1.92
N LEU A 100 -8.91 -21.98 -1.83
CA LEU A 100 -10.01 -22.60 -2.60
C LEU A 100 -9.85 -22.37 -4.10
N VAL A 101 -9.39 -21.19 -4.53
CA VAL A 101 -9.08 -20.90 -5.93
C VAL A 101 -7.94 -21.80 -6.42
N CYS A 102 -6.86 -21.90 -5.65
CA CYS A 102 -5.72 -22.75 -6.00
C CYS A 102 -6.12 -24.23 -6.12
N ASP A 103 -6.89 -24.75 -5.16
CA ASP A 103 -7.39 -26.13 -5.21
C ASP A 103 -8.33 -26.34 -6.40
N LYS A 104 -9.24 -25.39 -6.68
CA LYS A 104 -10.15 -25.47 -7.83
C LYS A 104 -9.39 -25.48 -9.16
N LEU A 105 -8.37 -24.65 -9.31
CA LEU A 105 -7.57 -24.58 -10.53
C LEU A 105 -6.77 -25.87 -10.76
N GLU A 106 -6.32 -26.53 -9.70
CA GLU A 106 -5.54 -27.77 -9.80
C GLU A 106 -6.43 -29.02 -9.95
N SER A 107 -7.50 -29.13 -9.16
CA SER A 107 -8.30 -30.35 -9.04
C SER A 107 -9.62 -30.33 -9.82
N ALA A 108 -10.10 -29.13 -10.21
CA ALA A 108 -11.39 -28.89 -10.85
C ALA A 108 -12.64 -29.37 -10.08
N ARG A 109 -12.53 -29.76 -8.80
CA ARG A 109 -13.59 -30.49 -8.07
C ARG A 109 -14.82 -29.67 -7.66
N HIS A 110 -14.63 -28.41 -7.27
CA HIS A 110 -15.67 -27.61 -6.60
C HIS A 110 -16.38 -26.62 -7.53
N LEU A 111 -17.56 -26.13 -7.19
CA LEU A 111 -18.21 -25.03 -7.92
C LEU A 111 -17.54 -23.69 -7.57
N TRP A 112 -17.43 -22.78 -8.54
CA TRP A 112 -16.88 -21.44 -8.34
C TRP A 112 -17.70 -20.63 -7.34
N ILE A 113 -19.02 -20.78 -7.28
CA ILE A 113 -19.83 -20.15 -6.23
C ILE A 113 -19.29 -20.46 -4.83
N LEU A 114 -18.96 -21.73 -4.55
CA LEU A 114 -18.42 -22.14 -3.25
C LEU A 114 -17.04 -21.52 -3.00
N VAL A 115 -16.19 -21.50 -4.02
CA VAL A 115 -14.86 -20.88 -3.97
C VAL A 115 -14.96 -19.38 -3.63
N PHE A 116 -15.97 -18.67 -4.15
CA PHE A 116 -16.17 -17.24 -3.94
C PHE A 116 -16.92 -16.87 -2.64
N ILE A 117 -17.51 -17.83 -1.90
CA ILE A 117 -18.19 -17.56 -0.61
C ILE A 117 -17.35 -16.71 0.35
N PRO A 118 -16.06 -17.02 0.60
CA PRO A 118 -15.23 -16.23 1.51
C PRO A 118 -15.09 -14.77 1.05
N LEU A 119 -14.97 -14.55 -0.26
CA LEU A 119 -14.79 -13.21 -0.84
C LEU A 119 -16.09 -12.39 -0.76
N ILE A 120 -17.24 -13.02 -1.00
CA ILE A 120 -18.57 -12.39 -0.81
C ILE A 120 -18.76 -12.04 0.68
N PHE A 121 -18.39 -12.94 1.58
CA PHE A 121 -18.47 -12.70 3.03
C PHE A 121 -17.58 -11.53 3.45
N ILE A 122 -16.32 -11.46 2.98
CA ILE A 122 -15.43 -10.32 3.20
C ILE A 122 -16.08 -9.03 2.75
N SER A 123 -16.75 -9.02 1.59
CA SER A 123 -17.35 -7.82 1.03
C SER A 123 -18.46 -7.26 1.92
N ILE A 124 -19.30 -8.13 2.49
CA ILE A 124 -20.36 -7.74 3.43
C ILE A 124 -19.74 -7.21 4.74
N VAL A 125 -18.76 -7.94 5.29
CA VAL A 125 -18.06 -7.52 6.52
C VAL A 125 -17.33 -6.19 6.31
N SER A 126 -16.79 -5.96 5.12
CA SER A 126 -16.04 -4.75 4.77
C SER A 126 -16.90 -3.50 4.85
N ILE A 127 -18.21 -3.56 4.62
CA ILE A 127 -19.11 -2.40 4.80
C ILE A 127 -19.07 -1.91 6.25
N ALA A 128 -19.18 -2.83 7.22
CA ALA A 128 -19.10 -2.49 8.64
C ALA A 128 -17.70 -1.98 9.04
N VAL A 129 -16.65 -2.59 8.47
CA VAL A 129 -15.27 -2.15 8.72
C VAL A 129 -15.00 -0.77 8.14
N CYS A 130 -15.53 -0.43 6.96
CA CYS A 130 -15.43 0.91 6.38
C CYS A 130 -16.05 1.97 7.31
N ILE A 131 -17.25 1.72 7.83
CA ILE A 131 -17.91 2.63 8.79
C ILE A 131 -17.05 2.80 10.05
N TRP A 132 -16.48 1.71 10.56
CA TRP A 132 -15.58 1.75 11.70
C TRP A 132 -14.29 2.54 11.38
N ALA A 133 -13.70 2.32 10.20
CA ALA A 133 -12.46 2.97 9.78
C ALA A 133 -12.63 4.48 9.60
N VAL A 134 -13.74 4.92 8.98
CA VAL A 134 -14.08 6.34 8.84
C VAL A 134 -14.23 7.00 10.22
N LYS A 135 -14.90 6.33 11.16
CA LYS A 135 -15.07 6.86 12.53
C LYS A 135 -13.75 7.05 13.28
N HIS A 136 -12.70 6.29 12.94
CA HIS A 136 -11.42 6.31 13.62
C HIS A 136 -10.28 6.89 12.76
N ASP A 137 -10.60 7.59 11.67
CA ASP A 137 -9.64 8.23 10.74
C ASP A 137 -8.55 7.25 10.24
N ARG A 138 -8.97 6.04 9.87
CA ARG A 138 -8.08 5.00 9.33
C ARG A 138 -8.25 4.87 7.83
N SER A 139 -7.17 4.53 7.13
CA SER A 139 -7.22 4.13 5.73
C SER A 139 -7.92 2.77 5.57
N PHE A 140 -8.84 2.64 4.61
CA PHE A 140 -9.65 1.43 4.37
C PHE A 140 -9.69 1.04 2.89
N GLU A 141 -8.54 1.10 2.20
CA GLU A 141 -8.45 0.90 0.74
C GLU A 141 -8.95 -0.50 0.29
N LEU A 142 -8.53 -1.56 0.98
CA LEU A 142 -8.92 -2.94 0.65
C LEU A 142 -10.40 -3.20 0.96
N GLU A 143 -10.86 -2.71 2.11
CA GLU A 143 -12.23 -2.88 2.57
C GLU A 143 -13.21 -2.16 1.65
N LEU A 144 -12.87 -0.93 1.22
CA LEU A 144 -13.66 -0.20 0.24
C LEU A 144 -13.72 -0.96 -1.09
N PHE A 145 -12.58 -1.47 -1.56
CA PHE A 145 -12.52 -2.23 -2.80
C PHE A 145 -13.41 -3.48 -2.74
N CYS A 146 -13.35 -4.26 -1.65
CA CYS A 146 -14.21 -5.43 -1.48
C CYS A 146 -15.70 -5.06 -1.38
N ALA A 147 -16.03 -4.03 -0.60
CA ALA A 147 -17.42 -3.61 -0.41
C ALA A 147 -18.09 -3.17 -1.73
N VAL A 148 -17.40 -2.36 -2.54
CA VAL A 148 -17.95 -1.85 -3.81
C VAL A 148 -18.06 -2.95 -4.87
N ASN A 149 -17.19 -3.97 -4.82
CA ASN A 149 -17.14 -5.04 -5.82
C ASN A 149 -17.93 -6.31 -5.42
N VAL A 150 -18.82 -6.25 -4.43
CA VAL A 150 -19.62 -7.43 -4.02
C VAL A 150 -20.38 -8.06 -5.20
N LEU A 151 -20.95 -7.22 -6.07
CA LEU A 151 -21.70 -7.68 -7.23
C LEU A 151 -20.79 -8.32 -8.29
N GLN A 152 -19.56 -7.80 -8.44
CA GLN A 152 -18.55 -8.36 -9.34
C GLN A 152 -18.22 -9.80 -8.94
N PHE A 153 -18.03 -10.05 -7.64
CA PHE A 153 -17.68 -11.36 -7.13
C PHE A 153 -18.81 -12.37 -7.35
N ILE A 154 -20.07 -11.94 -7.21
CA ILE A 154 -21.24 -12.77 -7.51
C ILE A 154 -21.30 -13.10 -9.00
N PHE A 155 -21.19 -12.09 -9.87
CA PHE A 155 -21.25 -12.30 -11.33
C PHE A 155 -20.11 -13.19 -11.84
N LEU A 156 -18.89 -13.02 -11.32
CA LEU A 156 -17.75 -13.88 -11.67
C LEU A 156 -18.03 -15.34 -11.30
N ALA A 157 -18.48 -15.61 -10.07
CA ALA A 157 -18.79 -16.97 -9.65
C ALA A 157 -19.87 -17.61 -10.53
N LEU A 158 -20.97 -16.90 -10.79
CA LEU A 158 -22.08 -17.42 -11.60
C LEU A 158 -21.69 -17.64 -13.06
N ARG A 159 -20.87 -16.74 -13.63
CA ARG A 159 -20.36 -16.86 -15.00
C ARG A 159 -19.39 -18.03 -15.13
N LEU A 160 -18.45 -18.17 -14.20
CA LEU A 160 -17.45 -19.24 -14.21
C LEU A 160 -18.08 -20.62 -14.03
N ASP A 161 -19.21 -20.72 -13.32
CA ASP A 161 -20.00 -21.96 -13.20
C ASP A 161 -20.94 -22.21 -14.39
N GLY A 162 -21.06 -21.28 -15.35
CA GLY A 162 -21.92 -21.41 -16.52
C GLY A 162 -23.42 -21.23 -16.22
N PHE A 163 -23.80 -20.74 -15.04
CA PHE A 163 -25.20 -20.41 -14.74
C PHE A 163 -25.70 -19.20 -15.55
N ILE A 164 -24.80 -18.30 -15.91
CA ILE A 164 -25.09 -17.08 -16.66
C ILE A 164 -24.34 -17.08 -17.99
N ALA A 165 -25.07 -16.83 -19.08
CA ALA A 165 -24.55 -16.80 -20.44
C ALA A 165 -24.11 -15.40 -20.95
N TRP A 166 -24.11 -14.37 -20.09
CA TRP A 166 -23.77 -12.99 -20.46
C TRP A 166 -22.32 -12.83 -20.95
N SER A 167 -22.05 -11.84 -21.81
CA SER A 167 -20.68 -11.49 -22.19
C SER A 167 -19.85 -11.06 -20.98
N TRP A 168 -18.53 -11.26 -21.06
CA TRP A 168 -17.61 -10.87 -19.99
C TRP A 168 -17.60 -9.36 -19.76
N GLU A 169 -17.87 -8.57 -20.79
CA GLU A 169 -18.12 -7.12 -20.66
C GLU A 169 -19.21 -6.80 -19.63
N VAL A 170 -20.34 -7.51 -19.68
CA VAL A 170 -21.48 -7.31 -18.76
C VAL A 170 -21.13 -7.79 -17.36
N VAL A 171 -20.40 -8.90 -17.25
CA VAL A 171 -19.92 -9.42 -15.97
C VAL A 171 -19.01 -8.41 -15.27
N PHE A 172 -18.24 -7.60 -16.03
CA PHE A 172 -17.34 -6.58 -15.51
C PHE A 172 -17.99 -5.20 -15.25
N VAL A 173 -19.31 -5.04 -15.40
CA VAL A 173 -20.04 -3.78 -15.14
C VAL A 173 -19.71 -3.11 -13.80
N PRO A 174 -19.69 -3.83 -12.66
CA PRO A 174 -19.31 -3.20 -11.39
C PRO A 174 -17.90 -2.58 -11.42
N LEU A 175 -16.92 -3.26 -12.03
CA LEU A 175 -15.57 -2.72 -12.20
C LEU A 175 -15.54 -1.54 -13.17
N TRP A 176 -16.32 -1.55 -14.26
CA TRP A 176 -16.43 -0.40 -15.16
C TRP A 176 -16.89 0.86 -14.43
N ILE A 177 -17.84 0.73 -13.50
CA ILE A 177 -18.32 1.86 -12.69
C ILE A 177 -17.18 2.43 -11.82
N VAL A 178 -16.40 1.56 -11.16
CA VAL A 178 -15.23 1.97 -10.36
C VAL A 178 -14.19 2.64 -11.23
N MET A 179 -13.91 2.10 -12.42
CA MET A 179 -12.94 2.66 -13.35
C MET A 179 -13.39 4.02 -13.89
N CYS A 180 -14.66 4.19 -14.24
CA CYS A 180 -15.23 5.48 -14.65
C CYS A 180 -15.08 6.54 -13.54
N LEU A 181 -15.39 6.20 -12.30
CA LEU A 181 -15.20 7.09 -11.15
C LEU A 181 -13.72 7.46 -10.98
N SER A 182 -12.82 6.48 -11.09
CA SER A 182 -11.38 6.70 -10.98
C SER A 182 -10.84 7.61 -12.10
N LEU A 183 -11.38 7.49 -13.31
CA LEU A 183 -11.01 8.33 -14.46
C LEU A 183 -11.43 9.79 -14.23
N VAL A 184 -12.62 10.03 -13.66
CA VAL A 184 -13.03 11.38 -13.24
C VAL A 184 -12.06 11.94 -12.19
N GLY A 185 -11.64 11.11 -11.23
CA GLY A 185 -10.62 11.49 -10.25
C GLY A 185 -9.27 11.87 -10.88
N VAL A 186 -8.80 11.08 -11.86
CA VAL A 186 -7.58 11.39 -12.62
C VAL A 186 -7.71 12.72 -13.34
N LEU A 187 -8.82 12.95 -14.06
CA LEU A 187 -9.07 14.21 -14.75
C LEU A 187 -9.05 15.40 -13.78
N TYR A 188 -9.68 15.27 -12.62
CA TYR A 188 -9.62 16.28 -11.57
C TYR A 188 -8.18 16.58 -11.14
N THR A 189 -7.36 15.55 -10.90
CA THR A 189 -5.97 15.75 -10.48
C THR A 189 -5.10 16.37 -11.58
N ILE A 190 -5.35 16.06 -12.84
CA ILE A 190 -4.67 16.68 -13.99
C ILE A 190 -5.05 18.17 -14.09
N ILE A 191 -6.34 18.49 -14.02
CA ILE A 191 -6.82 19.88 -14.06
C ILE A 191 -6.23 20.66 -12.89
N PHE A 192 -6.25 20.10 -11.69
CA PHE A 192 -5.68 20.71 -10.50
C PHE A 192 -4.17 20.97 -10.65
N ALA A 193 -3.42 19.98 -11.16
CA ALA A 193 -2.00 20.14 -11.44
C ALA A 193 -1.75 21.23 -12.51
N ALA A 194 -2.58 21.30 -13.56
CA ALA A 194 -2.49 22.32 -14.60
C ALA A 194 -2.76 23.74 -14.08
N ILE A 195 -3.73 23.91 -13.18
CA ILE A 195 -4.01 25.19 -12.53
C ILE A 195 -2.81 25.61 -11.67
N LEU A 196 -2.31 24.72 -10.81
CA LEU A 196 -1.14 25.02 -9.96
C LEU A 196 0.15 25.27 -10.75
N LEU A 197 0.27 24.72 -11.96
CA LEU A 197 1.38 25.02 -12.86
C LEU A 197 1.32 26.44 -13.42
N ARG A 198 0.11 27.00 -13.59
CA ARG A 198 -0.11 28.35 -14.12
C ARG A 198 -0.14 29.44 -13.04
N THR A 199 -0.41 29.09 -11.78
CA THR A 199 -0.42 30.05 -10.68
C THR A 199 1.01 30.36 -10.20
N PRO A 200 1.50 31.60 -10.38
CA PRO A 200 2.91 31.94 -10.10
C PRO A 200 3.25 31.99 -8.60
N GLU A 201 2.25 32.12 -7.73
CA GLU A 201 2.43 32.29 -6.27
C GLU A 201 2.55 30.97 -5.49
N VAL A 202 2.50 29.83 -6.16
CA VAL A 202 2.51 28.52 -5.49
C VAL A 202 3.95 28.02 -5.30
N ASN A 203 4.24 27.51 -4.10
CA ASN A 203 5.54 26.91 -3.77
C ASN A 203 5.93 25.83 -4.81
N ALA A 204 7.15 25.92 -5.34
CA ALA A 204 7.67 25.02 -6.38
C ALA A 204 7.61 23.54 -5.96
N GLN A 205 7.73 23.25 -4.66
CA GLN A 205 7.64 21.88 -4.14
C GLN A 205 6.21 21.32 -4.22
N GLN A 206 5.19 22.13 -3.89
CA GLN A 206 3.79 21.73 -4.00
C GLN A 206 3.39 21.49 -5.46
N ARG A 207 3.85 22.36 -6.37
CA ARG A 207 3.64 22.21 -7.81
C ARG A 207 4.22 20.90 -8.35
N ARG A 208 5.46 20.57 -7.97
CA ARG A 208 6.09 19.28 -8.33
C ARG A 208 5.32 18.10 -7.77
N SER A 209 4.91 18.17 -6.49
CA SER A 209 4.14 17.10 -5.86
C SER A 209 2.81 16.84 -6.58
N SER A 210 2.03 17.89 -6.88
CA SER A 210 0.76 17.74 -7.58
C SER A 210 0.93 17.18 -8.99
N PHE A 211 1.99 17.60 -9.70
CA PHE A 211 2.32 17.06 -11.01
C PHE A 211 2.71 15.57 -10.94
N HIS A 212 3.55 15.18 -9.98
CA HIS A 212 3.92 13.78 -9.78
C HIS A 212 2.73 12.91 -9.40
N SER A 213 1.81 13.41 -8.55
CA SER A 213 0.57 12.69 -8.20
C SER A 213 -0.34 12.53 -9.42
N ALA A 214 -0.52 13.57 -10.23
CA ALA A 214 -1.33 13.48 -11.45
C ALA A 214 -0.76 12.45 -12.44
N LEU A 215 0.55 12.49 -12.70
CA LEU A 215 1.22 11.49 -13.52
C LEU A 215 1.07 10.08 -12.94
N GLY A 216 1.27 9.91 -11.64
CA GLY A 216 1.11 8.62 -10.97
C GLY A 216 -0.28 8.03 -11.15
N TYR A 217 -1.34 8.83 -10.95
CA TYR A 217 -2.71 8.35 -11.15
C TYR A 217 -3.04 8.07 -12.62
N THR A 218 -2.49 8.84 -13.57
CA THR A 218 -2.64 8.57 -15.01
C THR A 218 -2.01 7.22 -15.39
N PHE A 219 -0.77 6.95 -14.99
CA PHE A 219 -0.07 5.69 -15.24
C PHE A 219 -0.61 4.51 -14.42
N LEU A 220 -1.45 4.77 -13.42
CA LEU A 220 -2.15 3.75 -12.67
C LEU A 220 -3.46 3.35 -13.36
N VAL A 221 -4.35 4.32 -13.61
CA VAL A 221 -5.74 4.06 -14.02
C VAL A 221 -5.86 3.68 -15.49
N ILE A 222 -5.15 4.38 -16.39
CA ILE A 222 -5.26 4.13 -17.84
C ILE A 222 -4.82 2.69 -18.19
N PRO A 223 -3.67 2.20 -17.71
CA PRO A 223 -3.27 0.84 -18.05
C PRO A 223 -4.17 -0.24 -17.41
N ILE A 224 -4.76 0.00 -16.23
CA ILE A 224 -5.78 -0.90 -15.66
C ILE A 224 -7.01 -0.95 -16.57
N LEU A 225 -7.46 0.20 -17.09
CA LEU A 225 -8.60 0.26 -18.00
C LEU A 225 -8.32 -0.51 -19.30
N ILE A 226 -7.14 -0.31 -19.89
CA ILE A 226 -6.72 -1.04 -21.10
C ILE A 226 -6.67 -2.56 -20.81
N PHE A 227 -6.08 -2.97 -19.69
CA PHE A 227 -6.08 -4.37 -19.27
C PHE A 227 -7.50 -4.94 -19.14
N GLN A 228 -8.42 -4.19 -18.53
CA GLN A 228 -9.80 -4.64 -18.34
C GLN A 228 -10.52 -4.85 -19.67
N VAL A 229 -10.34 -3.94 -20.64
CA VAL A 229 -10.91 -4.08 -22.01
C VAL A 229 -10.31 -5.32 -22.68
N LEU A 230 -8.98 -5.43 -22.74
CA LEU A 230 -8.32 -6.56 -23.37
C LEU A 230 -8.70 -7.90 -22.73
N LEU A 231 -8.93 -7.92 -21.42
CA LEU A 231 -9.35 -9.13 -20.71
C LEU A 231 -10.79 -9.51 -21.06
N ALA A 232 -11.72 -8.55 -21.13
CA ALA A 232 -13.10 -8.82 -21.53
C ALA A 232 -13.15 -9.43 -22.94
N ASP A 233 -12.53 -8.76 -23.91
CA ASP A 233 -12.48 -9.20 -25.32
C ASP A 233 -11.79 -10.57 -25.46
N LYS A 234 -10.74 -10.81 -24.67
CA LYS A 234 -10.05 -12.11 -24.68
C LYS A 234 -10.93 -13.22 -24.13
N LEU A 235 -11.71 -12.96 -23.08
CA LEU A 235 -12.56 -13.95 -22.43
C LEU A 235 -13.83 -14.24 -23.24
N ASP A 236 -14.31 -13.28 -24.05
CA ASP A 236 -15.39 -13.46 -25.02
C ASP A 236 -14.92 -14.11 -26.35
N ASP A 237 -13.62 -14.43 -26.47
CA ASP A 237 -12.96 -15.01 -27.66
C ASP A 237 -12.96 -14.11 -28.92
N ASP A 238 -13.14 -12.81 -28.74
CA ASP A 238 -13.10 -11.82 -29.83
C ASP A 238 -11.66 -11.55 -30.31
N ILE A 239 -10.67 -11.71 -29.41
CA ILE A 239 -9.25 -11.46 -29.70
C ILE A 239 -8.37 -12.68 -29.40
N ARG A 240 -7.56 -13.08 -30.39
CA ARG A 240 -6.58 -14.18 -30.27
C ARG A 240 -5.17 -13.70 -29.89
N ILE A 241 -5.06 -13.01 -28.77
CA ILE A 241 -3.77 -12.63 -28.16
C ILE A 241 -3.42 -13.54 -26.97
N SER A 242 -2.15 -13.58 -26.57
CA SER A 242 -1.71 -14.31 -25.37
C SER A 242 -2.12 -13.58 -24.08
N TYR A 243 -2.29 -14.32 -22.98
CA TYR A 243 -2.60 -13.74 -21.67
C TYR A 243 -1.49 -12.81 -21.17
N THR A 244 -0.23 -13.11 -21.50
CA THR A 244 0.91 -12.23 -21.21
C THR A 244 0.75 -10.86 -21.90
N ALA A 245 0.25 -10.82 -23.14
CA ALA A 245 -0.01 -9.57 -23.85
C ALA A 245 -1.19 -8.81 -23.23
N VAL A 246 -2.28 -9.51 -22.87
CA VAL A 246 -3.46 -8.92 -22.19
C VAL A 246 -3.06 -8.24 -20.88
N VAL A 247 -2.21 -8.90 -20.10
CA VAL A 247 -1.78 -8.42 -18.77
C VAL A 247 -0.70 -7.33 -18.85
N SER A 248 -0.01 -7.18 -19.98
CA SER A 248 1.12 -6.24 -20.10
C SER A 248 0.84 -4.78 -19.66
N PRO A 249 -0.34 -4.17 -19.89
CA PRO A 249 -0.63 -2.83 -19.39
C PRO A 249 -0.67 -2.79 -17.85
N LEU A 250 -1.15 -3.85 -17.20
CA LEU A 250 -1.25 -3.95 -15.76
C LEU A 250 0.13 -3.89 -15.08
N PHE A 251 1.20 -4.34 -15.76
CA PHE A 251 2.57 -4.21 -15.25
C PHE A 251 2.98 -2.75 -15.06
N VAL A 252 2.55 -1.84 -15.95
CA VAL A 252 2.80 -0.40 -15.81
C VAL A 252 2.16 0.13 -14.53
N SER A 253 0.91 -0.27 -14.25
CA SER A 253 0.21 0.13 -13.03
C SER A 253 0.86 -0.42 -11.77
N PHE A 254 1.30 -1.69 -11.77
CA PHE A 254 2.02 -2.27 -10.63
C PHE A 254 3.37 -1.60 -10.39
N ILE A 255 4.16 -1.36 -11.44
CA ILE A 255 5.44 -0.63 -11.32
C ILE A 255 5.18 0.77 -10.76
N THR A 256 4.14 1.45 -11.23
CA THR A 256 3.74 2.77 -10.71
C THR A 256 3.38 2.70 -9.23
N LEU A 257 2.61 1.70 -8.79
CA LEU A 257 2.27 1.48 -7.38
C LEU A 257 3.50 1.18 -6.50
N ILE A 258 4.45 0.40 -7.03
CA ILE A 258 5.74 0.13 -6.37
C ILE A 258 6.52 1.43 -6.19
N LEU A 259 6.63 2.25 -7.24
CA LEU A 259 7.31 3.55 -7.18
C LEU A 259 6.62 4.51 -6.20
N MET A 260 5.29 4.57 -6.21
CA MET A 260 4.51 5.38 -5.28
C MET A 260 4.62 4.92 -3.82
N SER A 261 5.01 3.65 -3.57
CA SER A 261 5.24 3.15 -2.21
C SER A 261 6.45 3.80 -1.53
N PHE A 262 7.38 4.39 -2.30
CA PHE A 262 8.51 5.16 -1.77
C PHE A 262 8.16 6.61 -1.41
N SER A 263 6.98 7.10 -1.82
CA SER A 263 6.50 8.45 -1.51
C SER A 263 5.20 8.45 -0.71
N ALA A 264 4.81 7.28 -0.17
CA ALA A 264 3.57 7.08 0.55
C ALA A 264 3.75 7.43 2.03
N LYS A 265 3.57 8.72 2.36
CA LYS A 265 3.54 9.19 3.76
C LYS A 265 2.54 8.36 4.58
N GLY A 266 2.95 7.91 5.77
CA GLY A 266 2.07 7.21 6.72
C GLY A 266 2.09 5.69 6.62
N GLY A 267 3.27 5.07 6.79
CA GLY A 267 3.39 3.62 6.98
C GLY A 267 2.58 3.13 8.20
N ASN A 268 2.19 1.86 8.19
CA ASN A 268 1.52 1.26 9.34
C ASN A 268 2.49 1.18 10.54
N LYS A 269 2.35 2.10 11.50
CA LYS A 269 3.10 2.19 12.77
C LYS A 269 3.00 0.93 13.67
N TRP A 270 2.21 -0.07 13.26
CA TRP A 270 2.04 -1.34 13.96
C TRP A 270 2.51 -2.54 13.16
N TRP A 271 3.18 -2.33 12.03
CA TRP A 271 3.79 -3.42 11.31
C TRP A 271 4.87 -4.08 12.18
N PHE A 272 4.74 -5.39 12.45
CA PHE A 272 5.56 -6.14 13.42
C PHE A 272 5.60 -5.48 14.83
N GLY A 273 4.59 -4.69 15.20
CA GLY A 273 4.63 -3.91 16.44
C GLY A 273 5.73 -2.84 16.49
N MET A 274 6.33 -2.49 15.34
CA MET A 274 7.34 -1.46 15.22
C MET A 274 6.70 -0.09 15.39
N ARG A 275 6.70 0.44 16.62
CA ARG A 275 6.16 1.76 17.01
C ARG A 275 6.92 2.96 16.42
N LYS A 276 7.73 2.73 15.38
CA LYS A 276 8.58 3.70 14.68
C LYS A 276 8.45 3.43 13.17
N ASP A 277 8.77 4.44 12.36
CA ASP A 277 8.86 4.24 10.92
C ASP A 277 9.87 3.13 10.59
N PHE A 278 9.56 2.30 9.59
CA PHE A 278 10.34 1.10 9.26
C PHE A 278 11.82 1.40 9.06
N CYS A 279 12.15 2.47 8.33
CA CYS A 279 13.53 2.86 8.10
C CYS A 279 14.24 3.30 9.39
N SER A 280 13.54 3.97 10.31
CA SER A 280 14.07 4.30 11.64
C SER A 280 14.30 3.06 12.51
N PHE A 281 13.46 2.02 12.36
CA PHE A 281 13.68 0.73 13.01
C PHE A 281 14.89 -0.01 12.42
N VAL A 282 14.98 -0.10 11.08
CA VAL A 282 16.10 -0.78 10.39
C VAL A 282 17.43 -0.09 10.67
N LEU A 283 17.47 1.25 10.64
CA LEU A 283 18.68 2.01 11.00
C LEU A 283 19.07 1.81 12.47
N GLY A 284 18.10 1.68 13.38
CA GLY A 284 18.38 1.36 14.78
C GLY A 284 18.79 -0.10 15.04
N ALA A 285 18.37 -1.03 14.17
CA ALA A 285 18.70 -2.45 14.28
C ALA A 285 20.04 -2.81 13.60
N CYS A 286 20.46 -2.03 12.60
CA CYS A 286 21.68 -2.25 11.83
C CYS A 286 22.70 -1.11 12.05
N PRO A 287 23.62 -1.22 13.02
CA PRO A 287 24.63 -0.18 13.31
C PRO A 287 25.53 0.16 12.11
N LEU A 288 25.83 -0.82 11.24
CA LEU A 288 26.59 -0.60 10.00
C LEU A 288 25.86 0.31 9.00
N LEU A 289 24.53 0.17 8.91
CA LEU A 289 23.70 1.00 8.04
C LEU A 289 23.50 2.39 8.65
N GLN A 290 23.49 2.48 9.99
CA GLN A 290 23.48 3.73 10.73
C GLN A 290 24.78 4.52 10.49
N GLU A 291 25.95 3.88 10.53
CA GLU A 291 27.23 4.53 10.20
C GLU A 291 27.25 5.03 8.75
N TYR A 292 26.77 4.23 7.79
CA TYR A 292 26.67 4.66 6.39
C TYR A 292 25.71 5.86 6.21
N ALA A 293 24.57 5.86 6.89
CA ALA A 293 23.63 6.98 6.89
C ALA A 293 24.21 8.23 7.58
N ASN A 294 25.03 8.06 8.61
CA ASN A 294 25.71 9.15 9.32
C ASN A 294 26.88 9.77 8.52
N ILE A 295 27.49 9.05 7.58
CA ILE A 295 28.57 9.60 6.73
C ILE A 295 28.02 10.65 5.74
N ALA A 296 26.76 10.52 5.29
CA ALA A 296 26.12 11.49 4.41
C ALA A 296 25.95 12.89 5.06
N TYR A 297 26.07 12.99 6.39
CA TYR A 297 25.81 14.20 7.18
C TYR A 297 26.89 15.29 7.07
N ASN A 298 28.10 14.97 6.61
CA ASN A 298 29.21 15.93 6.59
C ASN A 298 29.24 16.86 5.36
N THR A 299 28.33 16.71 4.38
CA THR A 299 28.40 17.51 3.15
C THR A 299 27.61 18.83 3.24
N GLU A 300 26.63 18.96 4.15
CA GLU A 300 25.77 20.16 4.26
C GLU A 300 26.16 21.14 5.39
N ARG A 301 27.09 20.76 6.28
CA ARG A 301 27.48 21.61 7.42
C ARG A 301 28.41 22.78 7.04
N SER A 302 29.02 22.76 5.85
CA SER A 302 29.94 23.81 5.41
C SER A 302 29.23 25.08 4.91
N THR A 303 27.93 25.04 4.60
CA THR A 303 27.22 26.18 3.99
C THR A 303 26.36 26.96 4.99
N ASN A 304 25.97 26.32 6.10
CA ASN A 304 25.08 26.93 7.12
C ASN A 304 25.84 27.54 8.32
N GLY A 305 27.17 27.45 8.36
CA GLY A 305 27.98 27.98 9.46
C GLY A 305 28.02 29.52 9.52
N VAL A 306 27.77 30.20 8.40
CA VAL A 306 27.92 31.67 8.32
C VAL A 306 26.62 32.42 8.67
N GLU A 307 25.44 31.81 8.52
CA GLU A 307 24.15 32.46 8.83
C GLU A 307 23.73 32.32 10.30
N LEU A 308 24.25 31.34 11.04
CA LEU A 308 23.84 31.07 12.42
C LEU A 308 24.49 32.02 13.45
N GLU A 309 25.72 32.50 13.19
CA GLU A 309 26.43 33.42 14.10
C GLU A 309 25.76 34.80 14.20
N GLN A 310 25.08 35.27 13.14
CA GLN A 310 24.40 36.58 13.16
C GLN A 310 23.03 36.57 13.86
N GLN A 311 22.40 35.41 14.08
CA GLN A 311 21.09 35.32 14.76
C GLN A 311 21.18 35.01 16.26
N LEU A 312 22.30 34.44 16.73
CA LEU A 312 22.51 34.12 18.15
C LEU A 312 22.66 35.38 19.02
N ASP A 313 23.33 36.41 18.50
CA ASP A 313 23.64 37.64 19.27
C ASP A 313 22.39 38.49 19.61
N ASN A 314 21.31 38.36 18.82
CA ASN A 314 20.08 39.14 19.00
C ASN A 314 19.01 38.45 19.87
N LYS A 315 19.09 37.13 20.07
CA LYS A 315 18.11 36.37 20.87
C LYS A 315 18.48 36.26 22.35
N ASP A 316 19.77 36.42 22.68
CA ASP A 316 20.31 36.15 24.01
C ASP A 316 19.91 37.18 25.08
N LYS A 317 19.34 38.32 24.66
CA LYS A 317 18.82 39.37 25.57
C LYS A 317 17.38 39.16 26.01
N THR A 318 16.60 38.34 25.31
CA THR A 318 15.13 38.29 25.50
C THR A 318 14.66 37.03 26.24
N VAL A 319 15.47 35.98 26.31
CA VAL A 319 15.07 34.65 26.85
C VAL A 319 15.43 34.47 28.33
N LYS A 320 16.33 35.28 28.91
CA LYS A 320 16.83 35.12 30.29
C LYS A 320 15.79 35.30 31.42
N ARG A 321 14.50 35.55 31.13
CA ARG A 321 13.47 35.78 32.16
C ARG A 321 12.38 34.70 32.30
N ALA A 322 12.32 33.68 31.44
CA ALA A 322 11.15 32.79 31.37
C ALA A 322 11.37 31.29 31.69
N ASP A 323 12.61 30.80 31.83
CA ASP A 323 12.88 29.34 31.89
C ASP A 323 13.31 28.79 33.27
N LEU A 324 13.11 29.52 34.36
CA LEU A 324 13.52 29.07 35.71
C LEU A 324 12.61 28.00 36.36
N MET A 325 11.60 27.46 35.67
CA MET A 325 10.70 26.45 36.24
C MET A 325 10.27 25.37 35.23
N LYS A 326 11.20 24.51 34.79
CA LYS A 326 10.88 23.17 34.28
C LYS A 326 11.91 22.14 34.77
N PRO A 327 11.49 20.93 35.19
CA PRO A 327 12.40 19.88 35.61
C PRO A 327 13.25 19.40 34.43
N VAL A 328 14.56 19.34 34.66
CA VAL A 328 15.61 18.99 33.69
C VAL A 328 15.49 17.53 33.30
N LEU A 329 15.14 17.27 32.03
CA LEU A 329 15.34 15.97 31.39
C LEU A 329 16.79 15.88 30.91
N PRO A 330 17.48 14.75 31.11
CA PRO A 330 18.89 14.62 30.76
C PRO A 330 19.07 14.69 29.24
N ILE A 331 19.82 15.71 28.81
CA ILE A 331 20.35 15.82 27.45
C ILE A 331 21.52 14.84 27.37
N VAL A 332 21.34 13.76 26.61
CA VAL A 332 22.43 12.86 26.24
C VAL A 332 23.25 13.58 25.17
N ALA A 333 24.18 14.43 25.60
CA ALA A 333 25.24 14.93 24.76
C ALA A 333 26.37 13.90 24.74
N ILE A 334 26.76 13.44 23.55
CA ILE A 334 27.97 12.65 23.36
C ILE A 334 29.10 13.67 23.25
N GLU A 335 29.86 13.84 24.34
CA GLU A 335 31.18 14.49 24.30
C GLU A 335 32.14 13.59 23.52
N MET A 336 32.95 14.18 22.63
CA MET A 336 34.17 13.56 22.12
C MET A 336 35.37 14.40 22.61
N PRO A 337 36.46 13.76 23.06
CA PRO A 337 37.48 14.40 23.87
C PRO A 337 38.49 15.22 23.05
N ASP A 338 38.99 16.27 23.72
CA ASP A 338 40.13 17.17 23.50
C ASP A 338 40.61 17.53 22.08
#